data_AF-A0A5C8WPB6-F1
#
_entry.id   AF-A0A5C8WPB6-F1
#
_cell.length_a   1.000
_cell.length_b   1.000
_cell.length_c   1.000
_cell.angle_alpha   90.00
_cell.angle_beta   90.00
_cell.angle_gamma   90.00
#
_symmetry.space_group_name_H-M   'P 1'
#
loop_
_entity.id
_entity.type
_entity.pdbx_description
1 polymer ?
#
loop_
_entity_poly.entity_id
_entity_poly.type
_entity_poly.pdbx_seq_one_letter_code
_entity_poly.pdbx_strand_id
1 'polypeptide(L)' 'MKGKLRPSLHYRLVLLTRERRFYAEGYRDILQLQKLGLVEPTGIASDNGSQEWQITDAGRIALQDHDKDGT' A
#
# COMPACT_ATOMS: atom_id res chain seq x y z
N MET A 1 16.61 -3.67 -6.90
CA MET A 1 15.60 -3.76 -7.98
C MET A 1 14.89 -2.41 -8.08
N LYS A 2 15.36 -1.49 -8.95
CA LYS A 2 14.70 -0.19 -9.14
C LYS A 2 13.76 -0.27 -10.34
N GLY A 3 12.57 -0.84 -10.12
CA GLY A 3 11.44 -0.65 -11.02
C GLY A 3 10.50 0.33 -10.32
N LYS A 4 10.21 1.48 -10.95
CA LYS A 4 9.25 2.45 -10.40
C LYS A 4 7.92 1.74 -10.12
N LEU A 5 7.34 1.96 -8.94
CA LEU A 5 6.01 1.46 -8.63
C LEU A 5 5.03 1.92 -9.71
N ARG A 6 4.11 1.04 -10.14
CA ARG A 6 3.05 1.47 -11.05
C ARG A 6 2.26 2.61 -10.42
N PRO A 7 1.75 3.59 -11.20
CA PRO A 7 1.03 4.74 -10.65
C PRO A 7 -0.12 4.38 -9.71
N SER A 8 -0.88 3.31 -10.00
CA SER A 8 -2.00 2.87 -9.14
C SER A 8 -1.52 2.36 -7.77
N LEU A 9 -0.40 1.64 -7.74
CA LEU A 9 0.21 1.13 -6.51
C LEU A 9 0.81 2.29 -5.70
N HIS A 10 1.52 3.21 -6.36
CA HIS A 10 2.05 4.40 -5.73
C HIS A 10 0.92 5.23 -5.09
N TYR A 11 -0.14 5.51 -5.84
CA TYR A 11 -1.30 6.26 -5.32
C TYR A 11 -1.93 5.59 -4.09
N ARG A 12 -2.10 4.26 -4.12
CA ARG A 12 -2.66 3.53 -2.96
C ARG A 12 -1.75 3.58 -1.75
N LEU A 13 -0.44 3.46 -1.97
CA LEU A 13 0.55 3.55 -0.92
C LEU A 13 0.56 4.95 -0.29
N VAL A 14 0.45 6.01 -1.11
CA VAL A 14 0.28 7.41 -0.63
C VAL A 14 -1.00 7.58 0.19
N LEU A 15 -2.11 6.94 -0.19
CA LEU A 15 -3.33 7.04 0.60
C LEU A 15 -3.22 6.40 1.99
N LEU A 16 -2.37 5.37 2.13
CA LEU A 16 -2.12 4.66 3.38
C LEU A 16 -1.09 5.34 4.28
N THR A 17 -0.33 6.33 3.78
CA THR A 17 0.50 7.17 4.66
C THR A 17 -0.34 8.12 5.51
N ARG A 18 -1.53 8.49 5.02
CA ARG A 18 -2.43 9.43 5.68
C ARG A 18 -3.27 8.76 6.76
N GLU A 19 -3.84 7.60 6.43
CA GLU A 19 -4.70 6.86 7.33
C GLU A 19 -4.80 5.39 6.93
N ARG A 20 -5.16 4.54 7.89
CA ARG A 20 -5.55 3.16 7.64
C ARG A 20 -6.82 3.11 6.80
N ARG A 21 -6.96 2.12 5.93
CA ARG A 21 -8.11 2.01 5.03
C ARG A 21 -8.57 0.59 4.83
N PHE A 22 -9.88 0.42 4.68
CA PHE A 22 -10.49 -0.84 4.31
C PHE A 22 -10.42 -1.09 2.81
N TYR A 23 -10.08 -2.32 2.44
CA TYR A 23 -10.13 -2.82 1.07
C TYR A 23 -10.81 -4.18 1.04
N ALA A 24 -11.57 -4.44 -0.02
CA ALA A 24 -12.14 -5.76 -0.27
C ALA A 24 -11.03 -6.82 -0.41
N GLU A 25 -11.30 -8.05 0.03
CA GLU A 25 -10.34 -9.17 0.05
C GLU A 25 -9.64 -9.40 -1.31
N GLY A 26 -10.37 -9.23 -2.43
CA GLY A 26 -9.85 -9.40 -3.79
C GLY A 26 -9.22 -8.16 -4.42
N TYR A 27 -9.01 -7.06 -3.68
CA TYR A 27 -8.53 -5.81 -4.26
C TYR A 27 -7.08 -5.94 -4.74
N ARG A 28 -6.90 -6.07 -6.06
CA ARG A 28 -5.61 -6.49 -6.67
C ARG A 28 -4.43 -5.61 -6.29
N ASP A 29 -4.62 -4.29 -6.18
CA ASP A 29 -3.53 -3.37 -5.88
C ASP A 29 -3.05 -3.49 -4.42
N ILE A 30 -3.93 -3.74 -3.45
CA ILE A 30 -3.49 -3.93 -2.05
C ILE A 30 -2.77 -5.27 -1.88
N LEU A 31 -3.28 -6.33 -2.52
CA LEU A 31 -2.62 -7.64 -2.52
C LEU A 31 -1.24 -7.59 -3.18
N GLN A 32 -1.09 -6.79 -4.23
CA GLN A 32 0.22 -6.60 -4.86
C GLN A 32 1.18 -5.81 -3.97
N LEU A 33 0.72 -4.76 -3.30
CA LEU A 33 1.53 -4.03 -2.31
C LEU A 33 1.93 -4.93 -1.13
N GLN A 34 1.05 -5.83 -0.69
CA GLN A 34 1.34 -6.80 0.36
C GLN A 34 2.44 -7.78 -0.07
N LYS A 35 2.34 -8.33 -1.30
CA LYS A 35 3.38 -9.20 -1.87
C LYS A 35 4.75 -8.53 -1.94
N LEU A 36 4.77 -7.20 -2.07
CA LEU A 36 5.99 -6.39 -2.05
C LEU A 36 6.44 -6.00 -0.64
N GLY A 37 5.70 -6.39 0.41
CA GLY A 37 6.00 -6.04 1.80
C GLY A 37 5.76 -4.58 2.17
N LEU A 38 5.04 -3.83 1.33
CA LEU A 38 4.86 -2.37 1.48
C LEU A 38 3.63 -2.01 2.33
N VAL A 39 2.72 -2.96 2.52
CA VAL A 39 1.51 -2.82 3.34
C VAL A 39 1.25 -4.13 4.06
N GLU A 40 0.50 -4.07 5.16
CA GLU A 40 0.08 -5.22 5.94
C GLU A 40 -1.35 -5.03 6.47
N PRO A 41 -2.09 -6.12 6.72
CA PRO A 41 -3.39 -6.03 7.37
C PRO A 41 -3.24 -5.67 8.85
N THR A 42 -4.20 -4.92 9.40
CA THR A 42 -4.21 -4.59 10.84
C THR A 42 -4.89 -5.66 11.70
N GLY A 43 -5.55 -6.64 11.05
CA GLY A 43 -6.38 -7.65 11.71
C GLY A 43 -7.84 -7.22 11.91
N ILE A 44 -8.18 -5.96 11.64
CA ILE A 44 -9.55 -5.46 11.69
C ILE A 44 -10.26 -5.79 10.37
N ALA A 45 -11.42 -6.43 10.47
CA ALA A 45 -12.31 -6.70 9.34
C ALA A 45 -13.66 -5.99 9.57
N SER A 46 -14.28 -5.57 8.48
CA SER A 46 -15.63 -5.02 8.47
C SER A 46 -16.67 -6.10 8.16
N ASP A 47 -17.93 -5.84 8.50
CA ASP A 47 -19.05 -6.79 8.32
C ASP A 47 -19.28 -7.20 6.85
N ASN A 48 -18.77 -6.41 5.89
CA ASN A 48 -18.88 -6.71 4.46
C ASN A 48 -17.70 -7.54 3.92
N GLY A 49 -16.80 -8.02 4.78
CA GLY A 49 -15.63 -8.81 4.40
C GLY A 49 -14.42 -7.98 3.92
N SER A 50 -14.50 -6.64 3.96
CA SER A 50 -13.31 -5.81 3.72
C SER A 50 -12.39 -5.84 4.94
N GLN A 51 -11.09 -5.80 4.69
CA GLN A 51 -10.04 -5.81 5.72
C GLN A 51 -9.35 -4.45 5.76
N GLU A 52 -8.97 -3.99 6.97
CA GLU A 52 -8.20 -2.78 7.15
C GLU A 52 -6.70 -3.03 6.94
N TRP A 53 -6.05 -2.10 6.25
CA TRP A 53 -4.64 -2.16 5.90
C TRP A 53 -3.89 -0.91 6.38
N GLN A 54 -2.61 -1.08 6.65
CA GLN A 54 -1.67 -0.02 6.99
C GLN A 54 -0.39 -0.12 6.17
N ILE A 55 0.31 1.02 6.03
CA ILE A 55 1.62 1.07 5.37
C ILE A 55 2.72 0.57 6.32
N THR A 56 3.67 -0.21 5.80
CA THR A 56 4.87 -0.65 6.53
C THR A 56 6.00 0.37 6.42
N ASP A 57 7.07 0.19 7.20
CA ASP A 57 8.27 1.02 7.06
C ASP A 57 8.92 0.88 5.67
N ALA A 58 8.93 -0.33 5.11
CA ALA A 58 9.38 -0.57 3.74
C ALA A 58 8.51 0.20 2.71
N GLY A 59 7.20 0.27 2.94
CA GLY A 59 6.29 1.10 2.15
C GLY A 59 6.62 2.59 2.20
N ARG A 60 6.96 3.11 3.39
CA ARG A 60 7.36 4.51 3.55
C ARG A 60 8.67 4.82 2.82
N ILE A 61 9.67 3.95 2.93
CA ILE A 61 10.95 4.08 2.23
C ILE A 61 10.74 4.05 0.72
N ALA A 62 9.92 3.12 0.21
CA ALA A 62 9.63 2.99 -1.21
C ALA A 62 8.97 4.26 -1.81
N LEU A 63 8.18 5.00 -1.02
CA LEU A 63 7.64 6.30 -1.44
C LEU A 63 8.72 7.39 -1.52
N GLN A 64 9.61 7.46 -0.53
CA GLN A 64 10.69 8.46 -0.51
C GLN A 64 11.67 8.29 -1.68
N ASP A 65 11.94 7.06 -2.10
CA ASP A 65 12.80 6.78 -3.26
C ASP A 65 12.11 7.12 -4.59
N HIS A 66 10.78 7.09 -4.64
CA HIS A 66 10.03 7.47 -5.84
C HIS A 66 10.06 8.99 -6.09
N ASP A 67 10.03 9.80 -5.02
CA ASP A 67 10.08 11.27 -5.12
C ASP A 67 11.47 11.78 -5.57
N LYS A 68 12.55 11.03 -5.28
CA LYS A 68 13.93 11.38 -5.66
C LYS A 68 14.25 11.16 -7.14
N ASP A 69 13.52 10.28 -7.83
CA ASP A 69 13.74 9.96 -9.25
C ASP A 69 12.86 10.82 -10.19
N GLY A 70 12.29 11.94 -9.69
CA GLY A 70 11.36 12.84 -10.37
C GLY A 70 11.76 14.33 -10.37
N THR A 71 12.98 14.68 -9.95
CA THR A 71 13.60 16.01 -10.13
C THR A 71 14.72 15.90 -11.16
#